data_AF-A0A392QDD0-F1
#
_entry.id   AF-A0A392QDD0-F1
#
_cell.length_a   1.000
_cell.length_b   1.000
_cell.length_c   1.000
_cell.angle_alpha   90.00
_cell.angle_beta   90.00
_cell.angle_gamma   90.00
#
_symmetry.space_group_name_H-M   'P 1'
#
loop_
_entity.id
_entity.type
_entity.pdbx_description
1 polymer ?
#
loop_
_entity_poly.entity_id
_entity_poly.type
_entity_poly.pdbx_seq_one_letter_code
_entity_poly.pdbx_strand_id
1 'polypeptide(L)'
;MGIGFQPGLDPGKLVSASQAGDIQFLDIRNHSSAYLTIEAHRGSLTALAVHRHAPIIASGSAKQLIKVFSLEGDQLGTIRYYPTLMAQKIGSVSCLNFHPYQLLLAAGAADACVCIYADDNTQAK
;
A
#
# COMPACT_ATOMS: atom_id res chain seq x y z
N MET A 1 9.54 2.69 -2.04
CA MET A 1 9.67 3.08 -3.46
C MET A 1 9.05 2.01 -4.34
N GLY A 2 8.18 2.37 -5.28
CA GLY A 2 7.57 1.40 -6.17
C GLY A 2 6.69 2.04 -7.24
N ILE A 3 6.38 1.27 -8.28
CA ILE A 3 5.46 1.66 -9.36
C ILE A 3 4.53 0.48 -9.66
N GLY A 4 3.31 0.76 -10.10
CA GLY A 4 2.35 -0.26 -10.50
C GLY A 4 1.30 0.29 -11.46
N PHE A 5 0.73 -0.57 -12.29
CA PHE A 5 -0.42 -0.20 -13.11
C PHE A 5 -1.70 -0.26 -12.29
N GLN A 6 -2.63 0.65 -12.56
CA GLN A 6 -3.93 0.60 -11.93
C GLN A 6 -4.72 -0.61 -12.45
N PRO A 7 -5.53 -1.25 -11.59
CA PRO A 7 -6.46 -2.26 -12.03
C PRO A 7 -7.51 -1.65 -12.97
N GLY A 8 -7.79 -2.33 -14.07
CA GLY A 8 -8.77 -1.90 -15.05
C GLY A 8 -8.36 -2.18 -16.48
N LEU A 9 -9.13 -1.63 -17.42
CA LEU A 9 -8.92 -1.76 -18.87
C LEU A 9 -8.07 -0.62 -19.45
N ASP A 10 -7.74 0.40 -18.65
CA ASP A 10 -6.92 1.54 -19.07
C ASP A 10 -5.43 1.21 -18.87
N PRO A 11 -4.67 0.83 -19.92
CA PRO A 11 -3.24 0.50 -19.77
C PRO A 11 -2.39 1.74 -19.44
N GLY A 12 -2.99 2.92 -19.53
CA GLY A 12 -2.30 4.19 -19.36
C GLY A 12 -2.22 4.71 -17.93
N LYS A 13 -2.97 4.14 -16.99
CA LYS A 13 -2.99 4.65 -15.63
C LYS A 13 -2.01 3.89 -14.73
N LEU A 14 -1.16 4.64 -14.06
CA LEU A 14 -0.13 4.10 -13.18
C LEU A 14 -0.12 4.81 -11.83
N VAL A 15 0.38 4.10 -10.84
CA VAL A 15 0.60 4.58 -9.47
C VAL A 15 2.10 4.52 -9.22
N SER A 16 2.66 5.62 -8.76
CA SER A 16 4.06 5.75 -8.36
C SER A 16 4.13 6.11 -6.89
N ALA A 17 5.10 5.58 -6.16
CA ALA A 17 5.35 5.92 -4.77
C ALA A 17 6.80 6.31 -4.53
N SER A 18 6.96 7.49 -3.93
CA SER A 18 8.23 8.08 -3.53
C SER A 18 8.56 7.76 -2.08
N GLN A 19 9.86 7.72 -1.73
CA GLN A 19 10.38 7.54 -0.39
C GLN A 19 10.12 8.78 0.47
N ALA A 20 9.87 9.93 -0.17
CA ALA A 20 9.32 11.12 0.49
C ALA A 20 7.96 10.84 1.17
N GLY A 21 7.27 9.76 0.77
CA GLY A 21 6.02 9.32 1.37
C GLY A 21 4.78 9.64 0.54
N ASP A 22 4.99 10.25 -0.63
CA ASP A 22 3.94 10.62 -1.57
C ASP A 22 3.64 9.45 -2.52
N ILE A 23 2.37 9.26 -2.81
CA ILE A 23 1.87 8.34 -3.82
C ILE A 23 1.17 9.17 -4.89
N GLN A 24 1.62 9.06 -6.12
CA GLN A 24 1.10 9.82 -7.25
C GLN A 24 0.41 8.90 -8.24
N PHE A 25 -0.69 9.36 -8.79
CA PHE A 25 -1.47 8.69 -9.81
C PHE A 25 -1.30 9.46 -11.10
N LEU A 26 -0.86 8.77 -12.15
CA LEU A 26 -0.50 9.37 -13.43
C LEU A 26 -1.25 8.67 -14.56
N ASP A 27 -1.59 9.41 -15.61
CA ASP A 27 -2.09 8.86 -16.89
C ASP A 27 -1.04 9.14 -17.96
N ILE A 28 -0.48 8.10 -18.58
CA ILE A 28 0.54 8.25 -19.64
C ILE A 28 0.00 8.99 -20.86
N ARG A 29 -1.32 9.06 -21.05
CA ARG A 29 -1.91 9.83 -22.17
C ARG A 29 -1.94 11.31 -21.86
N ASN A 30 -1.83 11.70 -20.59
CA ASN A 30 -1.85 13.07 -20.12
C ASN A 30 -0.58 13.37 -19.32
N HIS A 31 0.46 13.82 -20.02
CA HIS A 31 1.79 14.06 -19.46
C HIS A 31 1.92 15.31 -18.58
N SER A 32 0.84 16.08 -18.38
CA SER A 32 0.94 17.41 -17.74
C SER A 32 1.26 17.33 -16.25
N SER A 33 0.64 16.40 -15.52
CA SER A 33 0.84 16.22 -14.08
C SER A 33 0.16 14.95 -13.55
N ALA A 34 0.51 14.54 -12.33
CA ALA A 34 -0.26 13.56 -11.59
C ALA A 34 -1.68 14.11 -11.34
N TYR A 35 -2.70 13.29 -11.60
CA TYR A 35 -4.11 13.71 -11.42
C TYR A 35 -4.59 13.50 -9.98
N LEU A 36 -3.91 12.67 -9.19
CA LEU A 36 -4.14 12.49 -7.77
C LEU A 36 -2.79 12.30 -7.07
N THR A 37 -2.61 12.96 -5.92
CA THR A 37 -1.45 12.77 -5.05
C THR A 37 -1.95 12.52 -3.63
N ILE A 38 -1.44 11.46 -3.01
CA ILE A 38 -1.76 11.06 -1.64
C ILE A 38 -0.48 11.16 -0.81
N GLU A 39 -0.51 11.98 0.24
CA GLU A 39 0.56 12.03 1.23
C GLU A 39 0.37 10.88 2.24
N ALA A 40 0.85 9.70 1.88
CA ALA A 40 0.64 8.51 2.70
C ALA A 40 1.45 8.56 4.00
N HIS A 41 2.72 8.95 3.93
CA HIS A 41 3.65 8.97 5.06
C HIS A 41 4.49 10.26 5.07
N ARG A 42 4.95 10.70 6.25
CA ARG A 42 5.94 11.78 6.36
C ARG A 42 7.35 11.21 6.19
N GLY A 43 7.71 10.91 4.95
CA GLY A 43 8.96 10.24 4.60
C GLY A 43 8.98 8.74 4.91
N SER A 44 10.03 8.09 4.43
CA SER A 44 10.35 6.68 4.72
C SER A 44 9.34 5.66 4.19
N LEU A 45 8.74 5.92 3.02
CA LEU A 45 7.93 4.91 2.33
C LEU A 45 8.86 3.90 1.64
N THR A 46 8.76 2.64 2.08
CA THR A 46 9.66 1.57 1.68
C THR A 46 9.04 0.68 0.62
N ALA A 47 7.75 0.36 0.72
CA ALA A 47 7.05 -0.56 -0.18
C ALA A 47 5.72 0.02 -0.68
N LEU A 48 5.32 -0.39 -1.88
CA LEU A 48 4.01 -0.12 -2.48
C LEU A 48 3.48 -1.42 -3.08
N ALA A 49 2.19 -1.69 -2.88
CA ALA A 49 1.47 -2.77 -3.54
C ALA A 49 0.17 -2.22 -4.15
N VAL A 50 -0.12 -2.61 -5.38
CA VAL A 50 -1.37 -2.28 -6.08
C VAL A 50 -2.10 -3.59 -6.35
N HIS A 51 -3.37 -3.68 -5.99
CA HIS A 51 -4.14 -4.89 -6.29
C HIS A 51 -4.46 -4.96 -7.79
N ARG A 52 -4.42 -6.17 -8.37
CA ARG A 52 -4.60 -6.40 -9.81
C ARG A 52 -6.01 -6.16 -10.36
N HIS A 53 -7.03 -6.15 -9.49
CA HIS A 53 -8.44 -6.17 -9.89
C HIS A 53 -9.29 -5.29 -8.98
N ALA A 54 -9.08 -5.35 -7.66
CA ALA A 54 -9.78 -4.48 -6.71
C ALA A 54 -9.17 -3.07 -6.71
N PRO A 55 -9.99 -2.00 -6.58
CA PRO A 55 -9.54 -0.62 -6.63
C PRO A 55 -8.85 -0.16 -5.34
N ILE A 56 -7.82 -0.89 -4.91
CA ILE A 56 -7.13 -0.68 -3.64
C ILE A 56 -5.61 -0.75 -3.77
N ILE A 57 -4.93 0.00 -2.93
CA ILE A 57 -3.47 0.06 -2.84
C ILE A 57 -3.02 -0.01 -1.39
N ALA A 58 -1.81 -0.50 -1.16
CA ALA A 58 -1.18 -0.52 0.16
C ALA A 58 0.21 0.11 0.08
N SER A 59 0.56 0.87 1.11
CA SER A 59 1.85 1.52 1.26
C SER A 59 2.48 1.13 2.58
N GLY A 60 3.77 0.79 2.55
CA GLY A 60 4.55 0.39 3.71
C GLY A 60 5.59 1.44 4.05
N SER A 61 5.80 1.65 5.35
CA SER A 61 6.78 2.59 5.87
C SER A 61 7.83 1.90 6.72
N ALA A 62 9.03 2.48 6.77
CA ALA A 62 10.06 2.10 7.73
C ALA A 62 9.63 2.34 9.19
N LYS A 63 8.62 3.18 9.42
CA LYS A 63 8.05 3.46 10.73
C LYS A 63 7.01 2.41 11.18
N GLN A 64 7.15 1.17 10.71
CA GLN A 64 6.31 0.02 11.11
C GLN A 64 4.82 0.24 10.85
N LEU A 65 4.53 0.99 9.77
CA LEU A 65 3.19 1.42 9.39
C LEU A 65 2.88 0.94 7.99
N ILE A 66 1.72 0.31 7.84
CA ILE A 66 1.13 0.00 6.55
C ILE A 66 -0.19 0.76 6.47
N LYS A 67 -0.38 1.52 5.39
CA LYS A 67 -1.64 2.21 5.12
C LYS A 67 -2.25 1.68 3.84
N VAL A 68 -3.54 1.41 3.89
CA VAL A 68 -4.34 0.94 2.76
C VAL A 68 -5.21 2.10 2.30
N PHE A 69 -5.21 2.33 0.99
CA PHE A 69 -5.99 3.39 0.35
C PHE A 69 -6.85 2.84 -0.78
N SER A 70 -7.95 3.51 -1.04
CA SER A 70 -8.72 3.39 -2.28
C SER A 70 -7.95 4.06 -3.43
N LEU A 71 -8.20 3.63 -4.66
CA LEU A 71 -7.70 4.34 -5.86
C LEU A 71 -8.25 5.77 -5.97
N GLU A 72 -9.33 6.09 -5.26
CA GLU A 72 -9.93 7.44 -5.21
C GLU A 72 -9.19 8.38 -4.25
N GLY A 73 -8.28 7.86 -3.42
CA GLY A 73 -7.50 8.65 -2.46
C GLY A 73 -7.86 8.42 -1.00
N ASP A 74 -9.00 7.77 -0.72
CA ASP A 74 -9.47 7.55 0.64
C ASP A 74 -8.62 6.55 1.41
N GLN A 75 -8.29 6.87 2.66
CA GLN A 75 -7.59 5.96 3.55
C GLN A 75 -8.57 4.94 4.13
N LEU A 76 -8.55 3.71 3.61
CA LEU A 76 -9.44 2.61 4.06
C LEU A 76 -9.02 2.05 5.41
N GLY A 77 -7.71 2.00 5.69
CA GLY A 77 -7.22 1.41 6.92
C GLY A 77 -5.76 1.73 7.20
N THR A 78 -5.39 1.62 8.48
CA THR A 78 -4.00 1.68 8.92
C THR A 78 -3.71 0.47 9.77
N ILE A 79 -2.68 -0.28 9.37
CA ILE A 79 -2.15 -1.41 10.09
C ILE A 79 -0.86 -0.94 10.75
N ARG A 80 -0.83 -0.96 12.08
CA ARG A 80 0.35 -0.62 12.88
C ARG A 80 0.78 -1.84 13.65
N TYR A 81 2.07 -2.15 13.59
CA TYR A 81 2.64 -3.16 14.45
C TYR A 81 2.91 -2.57 15.84
N TYR A 82 2.27 -3.12 16.86
CA TYR A 82 2.55 -2.75 18.24
C TYR A 82 3.75 -3.55 18.76
N PRO A 83 4.79 -2.91 19.30
CA PRO A 83 5.77 -3.61 20.10
C PRO A 83 5.08 -4.04 21.39
N THR A 84 4.76 -5.33 21.54
CA THR A 84 4.38 -5.82 22.86
C THR A 84 5.62 -5.78 23.75
N LEU A 85 5.42 -5.51 25.05
CA LEU A 85 6.47 -5.22 26.04
C LEU A 85 7.61 -6.25 26.10
N MET A 86 7.40 -7.45 25.54
CA MET A 86 8.38 -8.54 25.49
C MET A 86 8.52 -9.22 24.10
N ALA A 87 7.82 -8.79 23.05
CA ALA A 87 7.99 -9.38 21.72
C ALA A 87 8.90 -8.53 20.85
N GLN A 88 9.63 -9.20 19.96
CA GLN A 88 10.51 -8.59 18.98
C GLN A 88 9.86 -7.36 18.37
N LYS A 89 10.62 -6.26 18.33
CA LYS A 89 10.29 -5.11 17.47
C LYS A 89 9.98 -5.72 16.09
N ILE A 90 8.89 -5.28 15.47
CA ILE A 90 8.57 -5.69 14.11
C ILE A 90 9.17 -4.63 13.21
N GLY A 91 9.98 -5.04 12.25
CA GLY A 91 10.93 -4.13 11.61
C GLY A 91 10.28 -3.17 10.65
N SER A 92 11.14 -2.37 10.01
CA SER A 92 10.77 -1.64 8.81
C SER A 92 10.08 -2.58 7.82
N VAL A 93 8.92 -2.18 7.29
CA VAL A 93 8.23 -2.95 6.23
C VAL A 93 9.16 -3.00 5.02
N SER A 94 9.54 -4.17 4.57
CA SER A 94 10.47 -4.35 3.45
C SER A 94 9.74 -4.64 2.14
N CYS A 95 8.63 -5.37 2.19
CA CYS A 95 7.85 -5.74 1.02
C CYS A 95 6.36 -5.83 1.34
N LEU A 96 5.55 -5.55 0.32
CA LEU A 96 4.09 -5.68 0.35
C LEU A 96 3.65 -6.32 -0.96
N ASN A 97 2.70 -7.24 -0.91
CA ASN A 97 2.09 -7.80 -2.11
C ASN A 97 0.65 -8.21 -1.84
N PHE A 98 -0.24 -7.95 -2.79
CA PHE A 98 -1.61 -8.43 -2.75
C PHE A 98 -1.74 -9.80 -3.38
N HIS A 99 -2.67 -10.60 -2.86
CA HIS A 99 -3.11 -11.78 -3.58
C HIS A 99 -3.79 -11.36 -4.90
N PRO A 100 -3.59 -12.08 -6.03
CA PRO A 100 -4.10 -11.63 -7.33
C PRO A 100 -5.63 -11.51 -7.39
N TYR A 101 -6.36 -12.39 -6.67
CA TYR A 101 -7.81 -12.54 -6.79
C TYR A 101 -8.58 -12.36 -5.49
N GLN A 102 -7.90 -12.23 -4.35
CA GLN A 102 -8.54 -12.13 -3.04
C GLN A 102 -8.00 -10.89 -2.34
N LEU A 103 -8.81 -10.32 -1.46
CA LEU A 103 -8.44 -9.15 -0.68
C LEU A 103 -7.53 -9.52 0.50
N LEU A 104 -6.37 -10.10 0.16
CA LEU A 104 -5.33 -10.52 1.10
C LEU A 104 -4.06 -9.72 0.83
N LEU A 105 -3.47 -9.16 1.88
CA LEU A 105 -2.22 -8.42 1.83
C LEU A 105 -1.14 -9.18 2.59
N ALA A 106 -0.09 -9.60 1.89
CA ALA A 106 1.12 -10.11 2.50
C ALA A 106 2.09 -8.95 2.78
N ALA A 107 2.61 -8.89 4.00
CA ALA A 107 3.59 -7.91 4.43
C ALA A 107 4.81 -8.58 5.04
N GLY A 108 6.00 -8.26 4.53
CA GLY A 108 7.27 -8.66 5.11
C GLY A 108 7.91 -7.50 5.87
N ALA A 109 8.42 -7.79 7.06
CA ALA A 109 9.21 -6.85 7.85
C ALA A 109 10.66 -7.31 7.94
N ALA A 110 11.57 -6.37 8.24
CA ALA A 110 12.99 -6.67 8.42
C ALA A 110 13.28 -7.65 9.59
N ASP A 111 12.35 -7.78 10.53
CA ASP A 111 12.57 -8.52 11.79
C ASP A 111 12.11 -9.98 11.70
N ALA A 112 12.37 -10.62 10.55
CA ALA A 112 12.08 -12.03 10.24
C ALA A 112 10.61 -12.47 10.29
N CYS A 113 9.67 -11.53 10.41
CA CYS A 113 8.23 -11.81 10.41
C CYS A 113 7.58 -11.50 9.05
N VAL A 114 6.71 -12.41 8.62
CA VAL A 114 5.80 -12.19 7.48
C VAL A 114 4.38 -12.33 8.01
N CYS A 115 3.54 -11.34 7.73
CA CYS A 115 2.14 -11.32 8.14
C CYS A 115 1.23 -11.32 6.90
N ILE A 116 0.09 -11.99 7.02
CA ILE A 116 -0.99 -11.94 6.05
C ILE A 116 -2.17 -11.23 6.71
N TYR A 117 -2.69 -10.22 6.03
CA TYR A 117 -3.87 -9.48 6.44
C TYR A 117 -5.02 -9.84 5.52
N ALA A 118 -6.16 -10.16 6.12
CA ALA A 118 -7.42 -10.34 5.44
C ALA A 118 -8.37 -9.21 5.83
N ASP A 119 -9.23 -8.82 4.90
CA ASP A 119 -10.36 -7.95 5.19
C ASP A 119 -11.52 -8.80 5.74
N ASP A 120 -11.71 -8.80 7.06
CA ASP A 120 -12.85 -9.43 7.70
C ASP A 120 -14.05 -8.46 7.71
N ASN A 121 -14.50 -8.05 6.52
CA ASN A 121 -15.74 -7.28 6.42
C ASN A 121 -16.95 -8.22 6.52
N THR A 122 -17.14 -8.82 7.70
CA THR A 122 -18.31 -9.64 8.02
C THR A 122 -19.56 -8.80 8.35
N GLN A 123 -19.60 -7.53 7.95
CA GLN A 123 -20.77 -6.64 8.12
C GLN A 123 -21.54 -6.47 6.80
N ALA A 124 -21.86 -7.58 6.16
CA ALA A 124 -22.89 -7.64 5.13
C ALA A 124 -23.94 -8.69 5.54
N LYS A 125 -24.82 -8.32 6.45
CA LYS A 125 -26.16 -8.90 6.59
C LYS A 125 -27.13 -7.87 7.12
#